data_AF-U1FCI2-F1
#
_entry.id   AF-U1FCI2-F1
#
_cell.length_a   1.000
_cell.length_b   1.000
_cell.length_c   1.000
_cell.angle_alpha   90.00
_cell.angle_beta   90.00
_cell.angle_gamma   90.00
#
_symmetry.space_group_name_H-M   'P 1'
#
loop_
_entity.id
_entity.type
_entity.pdbx_description
1 polymer ?
#
loop_
_entity_poly.entity_id
_entity_poly.type
_entity_poly.pdbx_seq_one_letter_code
_entity_poly.pdbx_strand_id
1 'polypeptide(L)'
;MTRASIDSRRAYALLFGRLYGDDDEDVERLMIEVSGSDHDLCYAVDSEHRRHLLVPIAGDYAFKSRHGAVLSLVEWYAQDQRYMDLVCASDRHSVVFSALADDLVERTNSSELEPAAEAQTVLDEWAQLFKPARVVPEEQKRGIFGELVVLGELARRNVHYALESWVGPDRAIHDFSTRRGDMEVKASARDGMSVTVSELNQLDPVGEDKRLILVRVRVTEGSDGQTLREKVDELIELGLDRSQLVKKVLDEGFAYGVDQDDARYQVKDPAVAWTVEEDFPGLRSSDVPERRRESITSVSYDLDLLGAESFRVPDLSAVLDEMMSR
;
A
#
# COMPACT_ATOMS: atom_id res chain seq x y z
N MET A 1 22.07 -4.34 23.86
CA MET A 1 21.52 -5.58 23.29
C MET A 1 20.06 -5.31 22.99
N THR A 2 19.78 -4.89 21.75
CA THR A 2 18.42 -4.64 21.27
C THR A 2 17.70 -5.99 21.25
N ARG A 3 16.66 -6.16 22.08
CA ARG A 3 15.73 -7.29 21.93
C ARG A 3 15.25 -7.23 20.48
N ALA A 4 15.46 -8.30 19.72
CA ALA A 4 14.89 -8.38 18.38
C ALA A 4 13.36 -8.22 18.52
N SER A 5 12.81 -7.14 17.97
CA SER A 5 11.35 -6.97 17.90
C SER A 5 10.78 -8.20 17.20
N ILE A 6 9.85 -8.87 17.86
CA ILE A 6 9.11 -9.96 17.25
C ILE A 6 8.04 -9.28 16.39
N ASP A 7 8.28 -9.21 15.08
CA ASP A 7 7.27 -8.88 14.07
C ASP A 7 5.99 -9.71 14.34
N SER A 8 4.80 -9.09 14.25
CA SER A 8 3.49 -9.72 14.48
C SER A 8 3.34 -11.10 13.81
N ARG A 9 3.87 -11.32 12.60
CA ARG A 9 3.83 -12.64 11.93
C ARG A 9 4.49 -13.73 12.77
N ARG A 10 5.67 -13.45 13.35
CA ARG A 10 6.38 -14.39 14.21
C ARG A 10 5.65 -14.59 15.53
N ALA A 11 5.07 -13.53 16.09
CA ALA A 11 4.26 -13.60 17.30
C ALA A 11 3.07 -14.55 17.11
N TYR A 12 2.28 -14.35 16.04
CA TYR A 12 1.15 -15.23 15.74
C TYR A 12 1.58 -16.67 15.43
N ALA A 13 2.68 -16.88 14.69
CA ALA A 13 3.19 -18.23 14.44
C ALA A 13 3.57 -18.98 15.74
N LEU A 14 4.20 -18.29 16.69
CA LEU A 14 4.52 -18.85 18.00
C LEU A 14 3.26 -19.17 18.81
N LEU A 15 2.29 -18.26 18.81
CA LEU A 15 1.00 -18.44 19.49
C LEU A 15 0.22 -19.63 18.94
N PHE A 16 0.09 -19.75 17.61
CA PHE A 16 -0.55 -20.92 17.00
C PHE A 16 0.22 -22.21 17.29
N GLY A 17 1.56 -22.18 17.25
CA GLY A 17 2.38 -23.34 17.60
C GLY A 17 2.13 -23.85 19.03
N ARG A 18 1.84 -22.95 19.98
CA ARG A 18 1.43 -23.31 21.35
C ARG A 18 0.00 -23.83 21.40
N LEU A 19 -0.93 -23.15 20.72
CA LEU A 19 -2.34 -23.56 20.66
C LEU A 19 -2.50 -25.00 20.13
N TYR A 20 -1.67 -25.43 19.18
CA TYR A 20 -1.68 -26.81 18.67
C TYR A 20 -0.93 -27.82 19.54
N GLY A 21 -0.12 -27.35 20.49
CA GLY A 21 0.74 -28.19 21.34
C GLY A 21 0.23 -28.40 22.77
N ASP A 22 -0.69 -27.55 23.24
CA ASP A 22 -1.39 -27.71 24.50
C ASP A 22 -2.70 -28.49 24.28
N ASP A 23 -2.88 -29.59 25.02
CA ASP A 23 -4.13 -30.36 25.12
C ASP A 23 -5.14 -29.67 26.10
N ASP A 24 -4.89 -28.42 26.49
CA ASP A 24 -5.67 -27.71 27.50
C ASP A 24 -6.89 -27.03 26.84
N GLU A 25 -8.02 -27.73 26.82
CA GLU A 25 -9.28 -27.32 26.16
C GLU A 25 -9.92 -26.02 26.74
N ASP A 26 -9.37 -25.46 27.82
CA ASP A 26 -9.97 -24.36 28.60
C ASP A 26 -9.33 -22.98 28.40
N VAL A 27 -8.32 -22.82 27.53
CA VAL A 27 -7.71 -21.50 27.29
C VAL A 27 -8.58 -20.65 26.36
N GLU A 28 -9.27 -19.66 26.92
CA GLU A 28 -10.09 -18.72 26.12
C GLU A 28 -9.24 -17.98 25.07
N ARG A 29 -8.04 -17.52 25.45
CA ARG A 29 -7.04 -16.90 24.56
C ARG A 29 -5.61 -17.14 25.02
N LEU A 30 -4.74 -17.54 24.11
CA LEU A 30 -3.29 -17.53 24.31
C LEU A 30 -2.75 -16.18 23.87
N MET A 31 -2.10 -15.45 24.79
CA MET A 31 -1.56 -14.12 24.53
C MET A 31 -0.07 -14.02 24.86
N ILE A 32 0.62 -13.15 24.13
CA ILE A 32 1.99 -12.70 24.43
C ILE A 32 2.06 -11.18 24.34
N GLU A 33 2.80 -10.57 25.26
CA GLU A 33 3.10 -9.14 25.21
C GLU A 33 3.90 -8.79 23.95
N VAL A 34 3.55 -7.64 23.36
CA VAL A 34 4.26 -7.07 22.23
C VAL A 34 5.64 -6.63 22.71
N SER A 35 6.68 -7.28 22.16
CA SER A 35 8.06 -6.97 22.55
C SER A 35 8.45 -5.57 22.09
N GLY A 36 8.88 -4.72 23.04
CA GLY A 36 9.29 -3.34 22.75
C GLY A 36 8.14 -2.34 22.74
N SER A 37 6.94 -2.72 23.20
CA SER A 37 5.86 -1.80 23.53
C SER A 37 6.02 -1.23 24.94
N ASP A 38 5.81 0.08 25.10
CA ASP A 38 5.79 0.76 26.41
C ASP A 38 4.39 0.72 27.07
N HIS A 39 3.43 0.02 26.45
CA HIS A 39 1.99 0.19 26.70
C HIS A 39 1.23 -1.13 26.91
N ASP A 40 1.92 -2.22 27.25
CA ASP A 40 1.33 -3.54 27.55
C ASP A 40 0.39 -4.10 26.44
N LEU A 41 0.63 -3.72 25.18
CA LEU A 41 -0.11 -4.32 24.05
C LEU A 41 0.17 -5.82 23.99
N CYS A 42 -0.82 -6.60 23.58
CA CYS A 42 -0.68 -8.05 23.46
C CYS A 42 -1.16 -8.59 22.11
N TYR A 43 -0.37 -9.47 21.51
CA TYR A 43 -0.84 -10.35 20.44
C TYR A 43 -1.53 -11.55 21.07
N ALA A 44 -2.69 -11.98 20.54
CA ALA A 44 -3.35 -13.19 21.01
C ALA A 44 -3.96 -14.03 19.89
N VAL A 45 -4.19 -15.31 20.17
CA VAL A 45 -4.98 -16.24 19.35
C VAL A 45 -5.98 -16.96 20.23
N ASP A 46 -7.06 -17.46 19.63
CA ASP A 46 -8.08 -18.25 20.33
C ASP A 46 -8.31 -19.62 19.68
N SER A 47 -9.15 -20.44 20.32
CA SER A 47 -9.49 -21.80 19.87
C SER A 47 -10.26 -21.84 18.55
N GLU A 48 -10.80 -20.72 18.08
CA GLU A 48 -11.39 -20.56 16.75
C GLU A 48 -10.36 -20.20 15.67
N HIS A 49 -9.07 -20.21 16.03
CA HIS A 49 -7.95 -19.79 15.19
C HIS A 49 -7.99 -18.33 14.74
N ARG A 50 -8.67 -17.47 15.51
CA ARG A 50 -8.71 -16.03 15.22
C ARG A 50 -7.45 -15.36 15.75
N ARG A 51 -7.03 -14.28 15.10
CA ARG A 51 -5.91 -13.44 15.57
C ARG A 51 -6.46 -12.20 16.24
N HIS A 52 -5.78 -11.77 17.28
CA HIS A 52 -6.15 -10.64 18.11
C HIS A 52 -4.95 -9.70 18.30
N LEU A 53 -5.21 -8.40 18.29
CA LEU A 53 -4.34 -7.39 18.86
C LEU A 53 -5.12 -6.67 19.96
N LEU A 54 -4.64 -6.83 21.19
CA LEU A 54 -5.27 -6.35 22.40
C LEU A 54 -4.59 -5.07 22.86
N VAL A 55 -5.36 -3.98 22.91
CA VAL A 55 -4.90 -2.68 23.44
C VAL A 55 -5.55 -2.49 24.81
N PRO A 56 -4.80 -2.41 25.91
CA PRO A 56 -5.38 -2.20 27.23
C PRO A 56 -6.05 -0.82 27.30
N ILE A 57 -7.23 -0.76 27.92
CA ILE A 57 -7.99 0.48 28.08
C ILE A 57 -8.40 0.68 29.54
N ALA A 58 -8.46 1.94 29.97
CA ALA A 58 -8.96 2.30 31.28
C ALA A 58 -10.45 1.93 31.43
N GLY A 59 -10.88 1.68 32.67
CA GLY A 59 -12.25 1.25 32.96
C GLY A 59 -13.34 2.25 32.54
N ASP A 60 -13.01 3.54 32.44
CA ASP A 60 -13.90 4.62 32.00
C ASP A 60 -13.72 5.03 30.53
N TYR A 61 -12.73 4.47 29.84
CA TYR A 61 -12.53 4.74 28.41
C TYR A 61 -13.74 4.25 27.60
N ALA A 62 -14.19 4.99 26.59
CA ALA A 62 -15.33 4.59 25.79
C ALA A 62 -14.97 4.60 24.30
N PHE A 63 -15.32 3.53 23.59
CA PHE A 63 -15.16 3.43 22.14
C PHE A 63 -16.38 2.75 21.52
N LYS A 64 -16.54 2.91 20.21
CA LYS A 64 -17.58 2.20 19.45
C LYS A 64 -17.00 0.92 18.88
N SER A 65 -17.64 -0.21 19.17
CA SER A 65 -17.35 -1.47 18.49
C SER A 65 -17.59 -1.33 16.99
N ARG A 66 -16.74 -2.00 16.20
CA ARG A 66 -16.80 -2.00 14.74
C ARG A 66 -16.88 -3.43 14.27
N HIS A 67 -17.75 -3.73 13.33
CA HIS A 67 -17.85 -5.06 12.74
C HIS A 67 -17.77 -4.93 11.22
N GLY A 68 -16.73 -5.50 10.65
CA GLY A 68 -16.50 -5.53 9.22
C GLY A 68 -16.49 -6.95 8.67
N ALA A 69 -16.25 -7.05 7.37
CA ALA A 69 -16.18 -8.35 6.69
C ALA A 69 -14.94 -9.17 7.08
N VAL A 70 -13.86 -8.48 7.47
CA VAL A 70 -12.54 -9.08 7.74
C VAL A 70 -12.10 -8.84 9.18
N LEU A 71 -12.36 -7.63 9.67
CA LEU A 71 -11.94 -7.19 11.00
C LEU A 71 -13.15 -6.88 11.87
N SER A 72 -13.02 -7.14 13.17
CA SER A 72 -13.92 -6.61 14.19
C SER A 72 -13.10 -5.92 15.28
N LEU A 73 -13.64 -4.82 15.81
CA LEU A 73 -13.16 -4.15 16.99
C LEU A 73 -14.21 -4.37 18.08
N VAL A 74 -13.87 -5.15 19.10
CA VAL A 74 -14.77 -5.51 20.19
C VAL A 74 -14.13 -5.20 21.53
N GLU A 75 -14.95 -5.28 22.58
CA GLU A 75 -14.46 -5.20 23.95
C GLU A 75 -14.19 -6.60 24.50
N TRP A 76 -13.08 -6.76 25.21
CA TRP A 76 -12.77 -8.00 25.91
C TRP A 76 -12.24 -7.71 27.32
N TYR A 77 -12.45 -8.66 28.23
CA TYR A 77 -12.04 -8.56 29.63
C TYR A 77 -11.21 -9.77 30.01
N ALA A 78 -10.08 -9.53 30.68
CA ALA A 78 -9.29 -10.59 31.30
C ALA A 78 -8.71 -10.10 32.62
N GLN A 79 -8.93 -10.87 33.70
CA GLN A 79 -8.38 -10.59 35.04
C GLN A 79 -8.60 -9.12 35.50
N ASP A 80 -9.84 -8.63 35.37
CA ASP A 80 -10.25 -7.24 35.66
C ASP A 80 -9.63 -6.14 34.78
N GLN A 81 -8.76 -6.50 33.83
CA GLN A 81 -8.28 -5.59 32.78
C GLN A 81 -9.22 -5.61 31.58
N ARG A 82 -9.52 -4.42 31.06
CA ARG A 82 -10.38 -4.21 29.91
C ARG A 82 -9.52 -3.92 28.67
N TYR A 83 -9.91 -4.47 27.53
CA TYR A 83 -9.18 -4.35 26.28
C TYR A 83 -10.09 -3.89 25.15
N MET A 84 -9.52 -3.06 24.28
CA MET A 84 -9.98 -2.92 22.92
C MET A 84 -9.33 -4.05 22.09
N ASP A 85 -10.15 -4.97 21.61
CA ASP A 85 -9.73 -6.20 20.93
C ASP A 85 -9.99 -6.08 19.43
N LEU A 86 -8.91 -5.97 18.66
CA LEU A 86 -8.95 -6.03 17.21
C LEU A 86 -8.81 -7.48 16.76
N VAL A 87 -9.89 -8.03 16.21
CA VAL A 87 -10.03 -9.43 15.81
C VAL A 87 -9.99 -9.59 14.30
N CYS A 88 -9.16 -10.51 13.81
CA CYS A 88 -9.20 -11.03 12.45
C CYS A 88 -9.64 -12.49 12.47
N ALA A 89 -10.83 -12.76 11.93
CA ALA A 89 -11.47 -14.06 12.00
C ALA A 89 -11.00 -15.07 10.94
N SER A 90 -10.07 -14.70 10.05
CA SER A 90 -9.79 -15.51 8.86
C SER A 90 -8.33 -15.47 8.43
N ASP A 91 -7.72 -16.65 8.30
CA ASP A 91 -6.31 -16.82 7.93
C ASP A 91 -5.94 -16.22 6.56
N ARG A 92 -6.88 -16.18 5.61
CA ARG A 92 -6.68 -15.54 4.30
C ARG A 92 -6.37 -14.04 4.38
N HIS A 93 -6.66 -13.41 5.51
CA HIS A 93 -6.41 -11.99 5.78
C HIS A 93 -5.25 -11.79 6.78
N SER A 94 -4.52 -12.84 7.12
CA SER A 94 -3.43 -12.78 8.11
C SER A 94 -2.37 -11.74 7.76
N VAL A 95 -2.01 -11.60 6.48
CA VAL A 95 -1.00 -10.64 6.04
C VAL A 95 -1.48 -9.19 6.19
N VAL A 96 -2.70 -8.87 5.74
CA VAL A 96 -3.26 -7.51 5.89
C VAL A 96 -3.53 -7.15 7.36
N PHE A 97 -3.94 -8.13 8.16
CA PHE A 97 -4.10 -7.94 9.59
C PHE A 97 -2.75 -7.72 10.30
N SER A 98 -1.72 -8.50 9.94
CA SER A 98 -0.37 -8.31 10.48
C SER A 98 0.17 -6.92 10.13
N ALA A 99 -0.05 -6.45 8.89
CA ALA A 99 0.31 -5.10 8.47
C ALA A 99 -0.35 -4.01 9.33
N LEU A 100 -1.67 -4.10 9.57
CA LEU A 100 -2.37 -3.19 10.49
C LEU A 100 -1.86 -3.31 11.93
N ALA A 101 -1.59 -4.52 12.40
CA ALA A 101 -1.10 -4.76 13.75
C ALA A 101 0.29 -4.14 13.97
N ASP A 102 1.19 -4.28 12.99
CA ASP A 102 2.51 -3.67 13.03
C ASP A 102 2.43 -2.14 13.03
N ASP A 103 1.60 -1.56 12.16
CA ASP A 103 1.38 -0.10 12.09
C ASP A 103 0.83 0.45 13.40
N LEU A 104 -0.15 -0.23 14.00
CA LEU A 104 -0.69 0.15 15.30
C LEU A 104 0.38 0.11 16.39
N VAL A 105 1.17 -0.96 16.47
CA VAL A 105 2.25 -1.09 17.46
C VAL A 105 3.32 -0.01 17.27
N GLU A 106 3.76 0.22 16.04
CA GLU A 106 4.76 1.24 15.73
C GLU A 106 4.28 2.65 16.09
N ARG A 107 3.04 2.99 15.72
CA ARG A 107 2.45 4.30 15.99
C ARG A 107 2.18 4.54 17.47
N THR A 108 1.68 3.54 18.20
CA THR A 108 1.51 3.67 19.65
C THR A 108 2.83 3.89 20.39
N ASN A 109 3.95 3.31 19.93
CA ASN A 109 5.26 3.51 20.54
C ASN A 109 5.93 4.86 20.23
N SER A 110 5.50 5.52 19.15
CA SER A 110 6.11 6.78 18.69
C SER A 110 5.22 8.01 18.92
N SER A 111 3.96 7.80 19.28
CA SER A 111 2.99 8.86 19.55
C SER A 111 3.08 9.37 20.99
N GLU A 112 2.77 10.66 21.17
CA GLU A 112 2.53 11.24 22.50
C GLU A 112 1.08 10.99 22.99
N LEU A 113 0.22 10.44 22.14
CA LEU A 113 -1.16 10.13 22.49
C LEU A 113 -1.25 8.85 23.33
N GLU A 114 -2.32 8.74 24.12
CA GLU A 114 -2.66 7.50 24.80
C GLU A 114 -2.88 6.36 23.79
N PRO A 115 -2.43 5.11 24.06
CA PRO A 115 -2.44 4.01 23.10
C PRO A 115 -3.83 3.72 22.51
N ALA A 116 -4.87 3.84 23.33
CA ALA A 116 -6.25 3.62 22.90
C ALA A 116 -6.75 4.70 21.93
N ALA A 117 -6.27 5.94 22.08
CA ALA A 117 -6.60 7.05 21.19
C ALA A 117 -5.84 6.91 19.86
N GLU A 118 -4.54 6.63 19.94
CA GLU A 118 -3.70 6.38 18.75
C GLU A 118 -4.24 5.21 17.93
N ALA A 119 -4.60 4.10 18.59
CA ALA A 119 -5.20 2.95 17.94
C ALA A 119 -6.52 3.30 17.21
N GLN A 120 -7.37 4.19 17.74
CA GLN A 120 -8.56 4.65 17.02
C GLN A 120 -8.19 5.43 15.75
N THR A 121 -7.16 6.28 15.81
CA THR A 121 -6.65 7.02 14.64
C THR A 121 -6.17 6.06 13.56
N VAL A 122 -5.36 5.06 13.91
CA VAL A 122 -4.90 4.03 12.96
C VAL A 122 -6.09 3.28 12.37
N LEU A 123 -7.05 2.86 13.19
CA LEU A 123 -8.24 2.14 12.70
C LEU A 123 -9.14 2.97 11.78
N ASP A 124 -9.13 4.30 11.90
CA ASP A 124 -9.82 5.21 10.99
C ASP A 124 -9.09 5.31 9.63
N GLU A 125 -7.77 5.34 9.63
CA GLU A 125 -6.95 5.32 8.40
C GLU A 125 -7.07 3.98 7.66
N TRP A 126 -7.27 2.89 8.39
CA TRP A 126 -7.50 1.55 7.85
C TRP A 126 -9.00 1.18 7.74
N ALA A 127 -9.91 2.16 7.83
CA ALA A 127 -11.36 1.92 7.86
C ALA A 127 -11.90 1.12 6.66
N GLN A 128 -11.20 1.13 5.52
CA GLN A 128 -11.56 0.34 4.34
C GLN A 128 -11.53 -1.17 4.62
N LEU A 129 -10.70 -1.66 5.55
CA LEU A 129 -10.68 -3.07 5.95
C LEU A 129 -11.94 -3.53 6.69
N PHE A 130 -12.72 -2.59 7.24
CA PHE A 130 -14.01 -2.89 7.84
C PHE A 130 -15.14 -2.97 6.81
N LYS A 131 -14.90 -2.56 5.56
CA LYS A 131 -15.93 -2.61 4.51
C LYS A 131 -16.00 -4.01 3.88
N PRO A 132 -17.14 -4.36 3.25
CA PRO A 132 -17.22 -5.57 2.44
C PRO A 132 -16.21 -5.56 1.29
N ALA A 133 -15.72 -6.73 0.92
CA ALA A 133 -14.92 -6.91 -0.28
C ALA A 133 -15.65 -6.34 -1.49
N ARG A 134 -14.92 -5.61 -2.34
CA ARG A 134 -15.47 -5.00 -3.55
C ARG A 134 -14.86 -5.60 -4.81
N VAL A 135 -15.56 -5.37 -5.91
CA VAL A 135 -15.02 -5.55 -7.25
C VAL A 135 -14.32 -4.26 -7.63
N VAL A 136 -12.98 -4.28 -7.60
CA VAL A 136 -12.17 -3.15 -8.07
C VAL A 136 -12.18 -3.15 -9.61
N PRO A 137 -12.45 -2.01 -10.27
CA PRO A 137 -12.40 -1.92 -11.73
C PRO A 137 -11.08 -2.46 -12.29
N GLU A 138 -11.16 -3.19 -13.39
CA GLU A 138 -10.00 -3.83 -14.01
C GLU A 138 -8.92 -2.82 -14.41
N GLU A 139 -9.32 -1.65 -14.91
CA GLU A 139 -8.42 -0.56 -15.26
C GLU A 139 -7.66 -0.03 -14.04
N GLN A 140 -8.35 0.15 -12.90
CA GLN A 140 -7.70 0.54 -11.65
C GLN A 140 -6.70 -0.53 -11.18
N LYS A 141 -7.11 -1.81 -11.19
CA LYS A 141 -6.19 -2.91 -10.84
C LYS A 141 -4.96 -2.96 -11.75
N ARG A 142 -5.15 -2.70 -13.05
CA ARG A 142 -4.08 -2.66 -14.04
C ARG A 142 -3.13 -1.48 -13.81
N GLY A 143 -3.67 -0.31 -13.46
CA GLY A 143 -2.90 0.87 -13.03
C GLY A 143 -1.98 0.55 -11.86
N ILE A 144 -2.57 0.09 -10.77
CA ILE A 144 -1.83 -0.33 -9.56
C ILE A 144 -0.78 -1.38 -9.90
N PHE A 145 -1.12 -2.38 -10.71
CA PHE A 145 -0.15 -3.41 -11.11
C PHE A 145 1.05 -2.80 -11.88
N GLY A 146 0.80 -1.84 -12.77
CA GLY A 146 1.86 -1.14 -13.50
C GLY A 146 2.78 -0.33 -12.58
N GLU A 147 2.22 0.38 -11.60
CA GLU A 147 3.00 1.08 -10.58
C GLU A 147 3.82 0.12 -9.73
N LEU A 148 3.24 -1.00 -9.27
CA LEU A 148 3.95 -2.02 -8.50
C LEU A 148 5.10 -2.67 -9.29
N VAL A 149 4.97 -2.77 -10.62
CA VAL A 149 6.08 -3.21 -11.50
C VAL A 149 7.23 -2.20 -11.46
N VAL A 150 6.95 -0.90 -11.59
CA VAL A 150 7.97 0.15 -11.49
C VAL A 150 8.58 0.22 -10.09
N LEU A 151 7.75 0.13 -9.05
CA LEU A 151 8.20 0.07 -7.65
C LEU A 151 9.18 -1.08 -7.42
N GLY A 152 8.93 -2.25 -8.02
CA GLY A 152 9.85 -3.39 -7.99
C GLY A 152 11.21 -3.09 -8.61
N GLU A 153 11.26 -2.37 -9.74
CA GLU A 153 12.51 -1.94 -10.35
C GLU A 153 13.29 -0.97 -9.46
N LEU A 154 12.60 -0.02 -8.82
CA LEU A 154 13.22 0.92 -7.87
C LEU A 154 13.74 0.20 -6.63
N ALA A 155 12.96 -0.75 -6.10
CA ALA A 155 13.31 -1.49 -4.91
C ALA A 155 14.55 -2.38 -5.08
N ARG A 156 14.74 -2.96 -6.27
CA ARG A 156 15.99 -3.70 -6.59
C ARG A 156 17.25 -2.84 -6.50
N ARG A 157 17.12 -1.51 -6.62
CA ARG A 157 18.21 -0.55 -6.45
C ARG A 157 18.34 -0.11 -5.01
N ASN A 158 17.22 0.28 -4.39
CA ASN A 158 17.16 0.71 -3.00
C ASN A 158 15.76 0.50 -2.43
N VAL A 159 15.58 -0.60 -1.72
CA VAL A 159 14.30 -1.04 -1.14
C VAL A 159 13.62 0.03 -0.29
N HIS A 160 14.37 0.67 0.62
CA HIS A 160 13.79 1.62 1.56
C HIS A 160 13.35 2.91 0.84
N TYR A 161 14.23 3.46 0.01
CA TYR A 161 13.93 4.70 -0.71
C TYR A 161 12.84 4.50 -1.77
N ALA A 162 12.71 3.29 -2.33
CA ALA A 162 11.69 3.00 -3.35
C ALA A 162 10.28 3.22 -2.79
N LEU A 163 10.00 2.72 -1.60
CA LEU A 163 8.69 2.86 -0.97
C LEU A 163 8.41 4.31 -0.54
N GLU A 164 9.43 5.02 -0.02
CA GLU A 164 9.33 6.46 0.27
C GLU A 164 9.05 7.30 -0.99
N SER A 165 9.59 6.88 -2.13
CA SER A 165 9.44 7.60 -3.40
C SER A 165 8.08 7.40 -4.05
N TRP A 166 7.33 6.35 -3.70
CA TRP A 166 5.99 6.06 -4.24
C TRP A 166 4.94 6.89 -3.52
N VAL A 167 4.64 8.05 -4.10
CA VAL A 167 3.82 9.12 -3.50
C VAL A 167 2.43 9.25 -4.14
N GLY A 168 2.17 8.53 -5.24
CA GLY A 168 0.83 8.36 -5.82
C GLY A 168 -0.25 8.02 -4.79
N PRO A 169 -0.01 7.05 -3.89
CA PRO A 169 -0.97 6.68 -2.83
C PRO A 169 -1.34 7.84 -1.89
N ASP A 170 -0.44 8.81 -1.77
CA ASP A 170 -0.61 10.00 -0.92
C ASP A 170 -1.35 11.14 -1.68
N ARG A 171 -1.91 10.84 -2.86
CA ARG A 171 -2.57 11.77 -3.79
C ARG A 171 -1.65 12.87 -4.32
N ALA A 172 -0.36 12.54 -4.48
CA ALA A 172 0.54 13.39 -5.24
C ALA A 172 0.11 13.46 -6.71
N ILE A 173 0.62 14.47 -7.43
CA ILE A 173 0.33 14.66 -8.87
C ILE A 173 0.93 13.53 -9.71
N HIS A 174 2.11 13.05 -9.31
CA HIS A 174 2.86 11.99 -9.97
C HIS A 174 2.97 10.77 -9.06
N ASP A 175 3.08 9.58 -9.65
CA ASP A 175 3.16 8.33 -8.90
C ASP A 175 4.45 8.21 -8.07
N PHE A 176 5.58 8.66 -8.61
CA PHE A 176 6.87 8.63 -7.91
C PHE A 176 7.53 10.00 -7.88
N SER A 177 8.15 10.34 -6.75
CA SER A 177 8.94 11.56 -6.60
C SER A 177 10.24 11.29 -5.87
N THR A 178 11.35 11.76 -6.45
CA THR A 178 12.69 11.70 -5.86
C THR A 178 13.34 13.09 -5.85
N ARG A 179 14.57 13.19 -5.34
CA ARG A 179 15.37 14.42 -5.48
C ARG A 179 15.80 14.69 -6.93
N ARG A 180 15.84 13.67 -7.79
CA ARG A 180 16.34 13.75 -9.17
C ARG A 180 15.24 13.95 -10.20
N GLY A 181 13.97 13.84 -9.80
CA GLY A 181 12.83 13.99 -10.67
C GLY A 181 11.63 13.17 -10.21
N ASP A 182 10.57 13.25 -10.99
CA ASP A 182 9.31 12.56 -10.78
C ASP A 182 9.03 11.55 -11.93
N MET A 183 8.19 10.55 -11.66
CA MET A 183 7.67 9.64 -12.68
C MET A 183 6.15 9.55 -12.61
N GLU A 184 5.54 9.55 -13.79
CA GLU A 184 4.15 9.23 -14.00
C GLU A 184 4.06 7.88 -14.74
N VAL A 185 3.36 6.90 -14.18
CA VAL A 185 3.24 5.53 -14.70
C VAL A 185 1.87 5.32 -15.33
N LYS A 186 1.86 4.97 -16.62
CA LYS A 186 0.65 4.65 -17.37
C LYS A 186 0.64 3.17 -17.75
N ALA A 187 -0.22 2.41 -17.09
CA ALA A 187 -0.46 1.01 -17.40
C ALA A 187 -1.51 0.87 -18.52
N SER A 188 -1.26 0.01 -19.52
CA SER A 188 -2.24 -0.24 -20.58
C SER A 188 -2.16 -1.67 -21.11
N ALA A 189 -3.31 -2.25 -21.45
CA ALA A 189 -3.39 -3.52 -22.18
C ALA A 189 -3.25 -3.37 -23.70
N ARG A 190 -3.42 -2.15 -24.21
CA ARG A 190 -3.49 -1.88 -25.65
C ARG A 190 -2.13 -2.10 -26.32
N ASP A 191 -2.16 -2.63 -27.54
CA ASP A 191 -1.04 -2.54 -28.48
C ASP A 191 -0.78 -1.06 -28.84
N GLY A 192 0.47 -0.74 -29.18
CA GLY A 192 0.91 0.62 -29.54
C GLY A 192 1.49 1.42 -28.38
N MET A 193 1.64 2.74 -28.57
CA MET A 193 2.27 3.66 -27.62
C MET A 193 1.30 4.71 -27.07
N SER A 194 0.00 4.46 -27.14
CA SER A 194 -1.00 5.35 -26.57
C SER A 194 -1.06 5.21 -25.04
N VAL A 195 -1.23 6.35 -24.36
CA VAL A 195 -1.51 6.45 -22.92
C VAL A 195 -2.71 7.36 -22.70
N THR A 196 -3.46 7.12 -21.63
CA THR A 196 -4.52 8.03 -21.18
C THR A 196 -3.95 8.98 -20.15
N VAL A 197 -4.11 10.28 -20.39
CA VAL A 197 -3.87 11.35 -19.42
C VAL A 197 -5.23 11.68 -18.81
N SER A 198 -5.37 11.42 -17.52
CA SER A 198 -6.65 11.50 -16.80
C SER A 198 -6.89 12.85 -16.17
N GLU A 199 -5.81 13.58 -15.87
CA GLU A 199 -5.87 14.94 -15.32
C GLU A 199 -4.85 15.84 -16.03
N LEU A 200 -5.22 17.11 -16.20
CA LEU A 200 -4.45 18.08 -16.99
C LEU A 200 -3.07 18.38 -16.41
N ASN A 201 -2.91 18.21 -15.10
CA ASN A 201 -1.67 18.50 -14.38
C ASN A 201 -0.68 17.32 -14.32
N GLN A 202 -1.03 16.12 -14.81
CA GLN A 202 -0.15 14.94 -14.76
C GLN A 202 1.12 15.07 -15.62
N LEU A 203 1.15 16.04 -16.54
CA LEU A 203 2.32 16.36 -17.36
C LEU A 203 2.99 17.68 -16.98
N ASP A 204 2.54 18.30 -15.88
CA ASP A 204 3.15 19.51 -15.33
C ASP A 204 4.34 19.11 -14.44
N PRO A 205 5.56 19.60 -14.70
CA PRO A 205 6.68 19.36 -13.79
C PRO A 205 6.41 19.99 -12.42
N VAL A 206 6.74 19.27 -11.34
CA VAL A 206 6.59 19.77 -9.97
C VAL A 206 7.93 20.31 -9.46
N GLY A 207 8.06 21.64 -9.49
CA GLY A 207 9.29 22.36 -9.10
C GLY A 207 10.18 22.72 -10.30
N GLU A 208 10.98 23.78 -10.14
CA GLU A 208 11.69 24.42 -11.26
C GLU A 208 12.80 23.55 -11.89
N ASP A 209 13.37 22.59 -11.15
CA ASP A 209 14.53 21.78 -11.58
C ASP A 209 14.26 20.27 -11.65
N LYS A 210 13.03 19.82 -11.42
CA LYS A 210 12.70 18.39 -11.48
C LYS A 210 12.25 17.99 -12.88
N ARG A 211 12.97 17.04 -13.47
CA ARG A 211 12.51 16.37 -14.69
C ARG A 211 11.31 15.47 -14.36
N LEU A 212 10.36 15.38 -15.28
CA LEU A 212 9.27 14.42 -15.25
C LEU A 212 9.52 13.34 -16.30
N ILE A 213 9.40 12.08 -15.90
CA ILE A 213 9.52 10.93 -16.79
C ILE A 213 8.16 10.23 -16.87
N LEU A 214 7.58 10.19 -18.07
CA LEU A 214 6.38 9.41 -18.34
C LEU A 214 6.79 7.97 -18.66
N VAL A 215 6.39 7.01 -17.83
CA VAL A 215 6.67 5.58 -18.00
C VAL A 215 5.40 4.87 -18.45
N ARG A 216 5.45 4.18 -19.58
CA ARG A 216 4.38 3.30 -20.04
C ARG A 216 4.73 1.86 -19.75
N VAL A 217 3.84 1.18 -19.02
CA VAL A 217 3.94 -0.25 -18.74
C VAL A 217 2.83 -0.98 -19.49
N ARG A 218 3.20 -1.93 -20.35
CA ARG A 218 2.21 -2.76 -21.03
C ARG A 218 1.82 -3.93 -20.14
N VAL A 219 0.67 -3.81 -19.49
CA VAL A 219 0.12 -4.81 -18.59
C VAL A 219 -1.00 -5.54 -19.32
N THR A 220 -0.82 -6.82 -19.63
CA THR A 220 -1.83 -7.66 -20.29
C THR A 220 -2.30 -8.77 -19.36
N GLU A 221 -3.46 -9.36 -19.62
CA GLU A 221 -3.89 -10.55 -18.90
C GLU A 221 -3.27 -11.83 -19.49
N GLY A 222 -2.97 -12.79 -18.62
CA GLY A 222 -2.45 -14.09 -19.03
C GLY A 222 -2.47 -15.09 -17.89
N SER A 223 -2.72 -16.36 -18.20
CA SER A 223 -2.77 -17.45 -17.21
C SER A 223 -1.50 -17.58 -16.38
N ASP A 224 -0.35 -17.25 -16.98
CA ASP A 224 0.98 -17.35 -16.37
C ASP A 224 1.40 -16.05 -15.68
N GLY A 225 0.49 -15.06 -15.62
CA GLY A 225 0.70 -13.79 -14.93
C GLY A 225 0.51 -13.89 -13.42
N GLN A 226 0.70 -12.76 -12.74
CA GLN A 226 0.55 -12.61 -11.30
C GLN A 226 -0.74 -11.86 -10.99
N THR A 227 -1.40 -12.21 -9.89
CA THR A 227 -2.44 -11.36 -9.32
C THR A 227 -1.83 -10.15 -8.62
N LEU A 228 -2.64 -9.15 -8.24
CA LEU A 228 -2.12 -8.01 -7.45
C LEU A 228 -1.55 -8.46 -6.11
N ARG A 229 -2.23 -9.41 -5.44
CA ARG A 229 -1.78 -10.05 -4.20
C ARG A 229 -0.39 -10.66 -4.37
N GLU A 230 -0.21 -11.51 -5.39
CA GLU A 230 1.07 -12.16 -5.66
C GLU A 230 2.17 -11.13 -5.95
N LYS A 231 1.83 -10.00 -6.61
CA LYS A 231 2.80 -8.93 -6.86
C LYS A 231 3.21 -8.19 -5.58
N VAL A 232 2.26 -7.93 -4.67
CA VAL A 232 2.55 -7.36 -3.35
C VAL A 232 3.40 -8.31 -2.51
N ASP A 233 3.09 -9.61 -2.54
CA ASP A 233 3.87 -10.63 -1.83
C ASP A 233 5.33 -10.68 -2.33
N GLU A 234 5.54 -10.65 -3.66
CA GLU A 234 6.88 -10.56 -4.27
C GLU A 234 7.67 -9.34 -3.76
N LEU A 235 7.03 -8.18 -3.62
CA LEU A 235 7.67 -6.96 -3.14
C LEU A 235 8.01 -7.04 -1.63
N ILE A 236 7.15 -7.65 -0.83
CA ILE A 236 7.46 -7.92 0.58
C ILE A 236 8.66 -8.86 0.67
N GLU A 237 8.72 -9.90 -0.16
CA GLU A 237 9.86 -10.83 -0.22
C GLU A 237 11.15 -10.17 -0.72
N LEU A 238 11.04 -9.18 -1.60
CA LEU A 238 12.17 -8.33 -2.03
C LEU A 238 12.71 -7.45 -0.89
N GLY A 239 11.94 -7.28 0.18
CA GLY A 239 12.33 -6.61 1.42
C GLY A 239 11.62 -5.29 1.69
N LEU A 240 10.61 -4.91 0.89
CA LEU A 240 9.81 -3.72 1.19
C LEU A 240 9.11 -3.90 2.54
N ASP A 241 8.96 -2.78 3.25
CA ASP A 241 8.21 -2.76 4.50
C ASP A 241 6.75 -3.15 4.25
N ARG A 242 6.30 -4.17 4.98
CA ARG A 242 4.99 -4.79 4.76
C ARG A 242 3.85 -3.87 5.17
N SER A 243 3.93 -3.22 6.33
CA SER A 243 2.83 -2.41 6.85
C SER A 243 2.61 -1.20 5.93
N GLN A 244 3.71 -0.52 5.57
CA GLN A 244 3.70 0.62 4.67
C GLN A 244 3.23 0.24 3.26
N LEU A 245 3.73 -0.86 2.68
CA LEU A 245 3.33 -1.28 1.33
C LEU A 245 1.84 -1.64 1.27
N VAL A 246 1.36 -2.46 2.21
CA VAL A 246 -0.06 -2.85 2.25
C VAL A 246 -0.96 -1.62 2.46
N LYS A 247 -0.54 -0.66 3.30
CA LYS A 247 -1.27 0.59 3.50
C LYS A 247 -1.33 1.43 2.22
N LYS A 248 -0.20 1.63 1.53
CA LYS A 248 -0.16 2.37 0.26
C LYS A 248 -1.03 1.72 -0.82
N VAL A 249 -1.01 0.39 -0.93
CA VAL A 249 -1.90 -0.34 -1.86
C VAL A 249 -3.37 -0.18 -1.47
N LEU A 250 -3.70 -0.12 -0.17
CA LEU A 250 -5.05 0.16 0.29
C LEU A 250 -5.50 1.58 -0.09
N ASP A 251 -4.61 2.57 0.00
CA ASP A 251 -4.86 3.96 -0.33
C ASP A 251 -5.05 4.20 -1.84
N GLU A 252 -4.34 3.43 -2.67
CA GLU A 252 -4.60 3.30 -4.12
C GLU A 252 -5.95 2.65 -4.44
N GLY A 253 -6.62 2.13 -3.41
CA GLY A 253 -7.93 1.54 -3.54
C GLY A 253 -7.90 0.08 -3.94
N PHE A 254 -6.96 -0.70 -3.40
CA PHE A 254 -7.05 -2.16 -3.41
C PHE A 254 -6.84 -2.71 -2.00
N ALA A 255 -7.89 -3.30 -1.41
CA ALA A 255 -7.76 -3.93 -0.10
C ALA A 255 -7.10 -5.31 -0.25
N TYR A 256 -5.76 -5.34 -0.18
CA TYR A 256 -4.96 -6.56 -0.25
C TYR A 256 -5.52 -7.64 0.69
N GLY A 257 -5.65 -8.87 0.19
CA GLY A 257 -6.20 -9.98 0.96
C GLY A 257 -7.73 -10.05 0.97
N VAL A 258 -8.42 -8.92 0.78
CA VAL A 258 -9.86 -8.73 0.97
C VAL A 258 -10.61 -8.61 -0.35
N ASP A 259 -10.18 -7.71 -1.23
CA ASP A 259 -10.83 -7.44 -2.52
C ASP A 259 -10.63 -8.60 -3.52
N GLN A 260 -11.53 -8.71 -4.50
CA GLN A 260 -11.46 -9.75 -5.52
C GLN A 260 -10.25 -9.56 -6.45
N ASP A 261 -9.46 -10.62 -6.63
CA ASP A 261 -8.15 -10.56 -7.28
C ASP A 261 -7.90 -11.76 -8.21
N ASP A 262 -8.91 -12.11 -9.02
CA ASP A 262 -8.85 -13.27 -9.91
C ASP A 262 -8.05 -13.00 -11.21
N ALA A 263 -7.86 -11.72 -11.56
CA ALA A 263 -7.16 -11.32 -12.78
C ALA A 263 -5.65 -11.54 -12.62
N ARG A 264 -5.04 -12.19 -13.62
CA ARG A 264 -3.60 -12.44 -13.68
C ARG A 264 -2.96 -11.56 -14.73
N TYR A 265 -2.09 -10.67 -14.29
CA TYR A 265 -1.41 -9.68 -15.11
C TYR A 265 0.03 -10.08 -15.40
N GLN A 266 0.47 -9.79 -16.62
CA GLN A 266 1.84 -10.04 -17.06
C GLN A 266 2.36 -8.83 -17.85
N VAL A 267 3.65 -8.56 -17.67
CA VAL A 267 4.41 -7.55 -18.44
C VAL A 267 5.42 -8.31 -19.29
N LYS A 268 5.15 -8.39 -20.60
CA LYS A 268 5.98 -9.15 -21.55
C LYS A 268 7.00 -8.28 -22.27
N ASP A 269 6.67 -7.01 -22.46
CA ASP A 269 7.52 -6.02 -23.10
C ASP A 269 8.21 -5.18 -22.01
N PRO A 270 9.47 -4.78 -22.19
CA PRO A 270 10.10 -3.79 -21.32
C PRO A 270 9.27 -2.51 -21.26
N ALA A 271 9.22 -1.88 -20.08
CA ALA A 271 8.61 -0.56 -19.95
C ALA A 271 9.34 0.45 -20.86
N VAL A 272 8.57 1.37 -21.44
CA VAL A 272 9.09 2.43 -22.32
C VAL A 272 8.84 3.76 -21.64
N ALA A 273 9.77 4.70 -21.76
CA ALA A 273 9.64 5.99 -21.10
C ALA A 273 9.99 7.16 -22.01
N TRP A 274 9.49 8.34 -21.63
CA TRP A 274 9.74 9.61 -22.31
C TRP A 274 10.05 10.69 -21.27
N THR A 275 10.97 11.59 -21.62
CA THR A 275 11.20 12.80 -20.82
C THR A 275 10.15 13.84 -21.21
N VAL A 276 9.44 14.36 -20.21
CA VAL A 276 8.37 15.34 -20.40
C VAL A 276 8.98 16.74 -20.31
N GLU A 277 9.42 17.27 -21.46
CA GLU A 277 10.07 18.59 -21.61
C GLU A 277 9.13 19.64 -22.21
N GLU A 278 9.56 20.91 -22.36
CA GLU A 278 8.71 22.02 -22.82
C GLU A 278 7.92 21.69 -24.10
N ASP A 279 8.59 21.12 -25.11
CA ASP A 279 7.99 20.77 -26.41
C ASP A 279 7.30 19.38 -26.44
N PHE A 280 7.17 18.68 -25.30
CA PHE A 280 6.51 17.38 -25.25
C PHE A 280 5.03 17.51 -25.68
N PRO A 281 4.49 16.61 -26.53
CA PRO A 281 3.21 16.83 -27.23
C PRO A 281 1.94 16.70 -26.37
N GLY A 282 2.08 16.43 -25.06
CA GLY A 282 0.95 16.33 -24.15
C GLY A 282 0.49 17.68 -23.62
N LEU A 283 -0.82 17.84 -23.43
CA LEU A 283 -1.42 19.04 -22.83
C LEU A 283 -1.08 19.14 -21.34
N ARG A 284 -0.69 20.34 -20.93
CA ARG A 284 -0.37 20.79 -19.58
C ARG A 284 -1.39 21.79 -19.05
N SER A 285 -1.41 22.02 -17.74
CA SER A 285 -2.29 23.05 -17.16
C SER A 285 -1.93 24.45 -17.65
N SER A 286 -0.65 24.68 -17.91
CA SER A 286 -0.12 25.94 -18.43
C SER A 286 -0.61 26.24 -19.86
N ASP A 287 -0.94 25.23 -20.67
CA ASP A 287 -1.46 25.41 -22.03
C ASP A 287 -2.88 26.00 -22.05
N VAL A 288 -3.62 25.83 -20.94
CA VAL A 288 -4.94 26.41 -20.79
C VAL A 288 -4.81 27.81 -20.18
N PRO A 289 -5.42 28.86 -20.79
CA PRO A 289 -5.43 30.20 -20.22
C PRO A 289 -6.03 30.22 -18.81
N GLU A 290 -5.38 30.95 -17.89
CA GLU A 290 -5.76 31.01 -16.46
C GLU A 290 -7.26 31.25 -16.22
N ARG A 291 -7.86 32.22 -16.93
CA ARG A 291 -9.30 32.54 -16.87
C ARG A 291 -10.25 31.37 -17.18
N ARG A 292 -9.74 30.31 -17.83
CA ARG A 292 -10.51 29.09 -18.16
C ARG A 292 -10.23 27.97 -17.17
N ARG A 293 -9.02 27.88 -16.61
CA ARG A 293 -8.61 26.79 -15.72
C ARG A 293 -9.55 26.65 -14.51
N GLU A 294 -9.92 27.77 -13.89
CA GLU A 294 -10.82 27.78 -12.72
C GLU A 294 -12.22 27.22 -13.00
N SER A 295 -12.63 27.16 -14.28
CA SER A 295 -13.94 26.65 -14.69
C SER A 295 -13.90 25.24 -15.26
N ILE A 296 -12.72 24.62 -15.36
CA ILE A 296 -12.53 23.26 -15.86
C ILE A 296 -12.35 22.33 -14.67
N THR A 297 -13.27 21.38 -14.51
CA THR A 297 -13.25 20.44 -13.39
C THR A 297 -12.47 19.16 -13.68
N SER A 298 -12.39 18.73 -14.95
CA SER A 298 -11.59 17.59 -15.38
C SER A 298 -11.32 17.64 -16.89
N VAL A 299 -10.18 17.12 -17.31
CA VAL A 299 -9.81 16.91 -18.72
C VAL A 299 -9.13 15.57 -18.83
N SER A 300 -9.68 14.69 -19.67
CA SER A 300 -9.05 13.42 -20.00
C SER A 300 -8.92 13.28 -21.51
N TYR A 301 -7.76 12.80 -21.95
CA TYR A 301 -7.46 12.57 -23.36
C TYR A 301 -6.47 11.42 -23.54
N ASP A 302 -6.54 10.76 -24.70
CA ASP A 302 -5.55 9.78 -25.11
C ASP A 302 -4.43 10.49 -25.90
N LEU A 303 -3.18 10.25 -25.50
CA LEU A 303 -1.98 10.75 -26.15
C LEU A 303 -1.28 9.59 -26.87
N ASP A 304 -1.04 9.73 -28.18
CA ASP A 304 -0.24 8.77 -28.95
C ASP A 304 1.24 9.20 -28.94
N LEU A 305 2.08 8.38 -28.30
CA LEU A 305 3.50 8.69 -28.12
C LEU A 305 4.37 8.28 -29.31
N LEU A 306 3.80 7.72 -30.39
CA LEU A 306 4.55 7.48 -31.63
C LEU A 306 5.10 8.78 -32.26
N GLY A 307 4.40 9.91 -32.04
CA GLY A 307 4.87 11.23 -32.46
C GLY A 307 5.94 11.83 -31.55
N ALA A 308 6.24 11.21 -30.41
CA ALA A 308 7.12 11.71 -29.36
C ALA A 308 8.47 10.98 -29.31
N GLU A 309 8.89 10.26 -30.36
CA GLU A 309 10.13 9.46 -30.35
C GLU A 309 11.39 10.29 -30.03
N SER A 310 11.43 11.59 -30.35
CA SER A 310 12.54 12.48 -29.97
C SER A 310 12.70 12.67 -28.47
N PHE A 311 11.63 12.45 -27.70
CA PHE A 311 11.61 12.54 -26.23
C PHE A 311 11.83 11.18 -25.55
N ARG A 312 11.98 10.11 -26.32
CA ARG A 312 12.06 8.76 -25.79
C ARG A 312 13.34 8.59 -24.97
N VAL A 313 13.19 8.03 -23.78
CA VAL A 313 14.30 7.63 -22.91
C VAL A 313 14.93 6.37 -23.50
N PRO A 314 16.20 6.40 -23.92
CA PRO A 314 16.84 5.25 -24.55
C PRO A 314 17.20 4.15 -23.55
N ASP A 315 17.52 4.53 -22.32
CA ASP A 315 17.89 3.62 -21.24
C ASP A 315 17.13 3.99 -19.97
N LEU A 316 15.96 3.36 -19.78
CA LEU A 316 15.17 3.54 -18.57
C LEU A 316 15.92 3.04 -17.33
N SER A 317 16.74 1.99 -17.45
CA SER A 317 17.49 1.45 -16.31
C SER A 317 18.46 2.49 -15.74
N ALA A 318 19.17 3.23 -16.60
CA ALA A 318 20.05 4.30 -16.18
C ALA A 318 19.30 5.47 -15.51
N VAL A 319 18.10 5.81 -16.01
CA VAL A 319 17.24 6.83 -15.38
C VAL A 319 16.80 6.38 -13.98
N LEU A 320 16.38 5.12 -13.83
CA LEU A 320 16.01 4.57 -12.53
C LEU A 320 17.20 4.51 -11.56
N ASP A 321 18.40 4.16 -12.04
CA ASP A 321 19.64 4.20 -11.24
C ASP A 321 19.94 5.60 -10.71
N GLU A 322 19.80 6.61 -11.58
CA GLU A 322 19.98 8.00 -11.18
C GLU A 322 18.92 8.43 -10.16
N MET A 323 17.64 8.11 -10.40
CA MET A 323 16.55 8.47 -9.48
C MET A 323 16.72 7.86 -8.10
N MET A 324 17.30 6.67 -8.01
CA MET A 324 17.57 5.99 -6.74
C MET A 324 18.93 6.35 -6.12
N SER A 325 19.72 7.18 -6.79
CA SER A 325 20.99 7.71 -6.27
C SER A 325 20.74 8.91 -5.33
N ARG A 326 21.59 9.04 -4.30
CA ARG A 326 21.48 10.13 -3.31
C ARG A 326 21.81 11.51 -3.88
#